data_AF-A0A413FXJ4-F1
#
_entry.id   AF-A0A413FXJ4-F1
#
_cell.length_a   1.000
_cell.length_b   1.000
_cell.length_c   1.000
_cell.angle_alpha   90.00
_cell.angle_beta   90.00
_cell.angle_gamma   90.00
#
_symmetry.space_group_name_H-M   'P 1'
#
loop_
_entity.id
_entity.type
_entity.pdbx_description
1 polymer ?
#
loop_
_entity_poly.entity_id
_entity_poly.type
_entity_poly.pdbx_seq_one_letter_code
_entity_poly.pdbx_strand_id
1 'polypeptide(L)'
;MRSTIHHHLIVQHCDPRIISRLWKKEPSHLRASFHPLDGSGQYKKLAEYLIKETSKTFRSGESAYRKRFCESKNLIHPKPKTKKINAQKWRSAPVPKKGYIIETDSVETGVNPFTGLVWQRYSMIRIAPPNKPRKRTI
;
A
#
# COMPACT_ATOMS: atom_id res chain seq x y z
N MET A 1 11.06 29.46 -6.29
CA MET A 1 11.89 28.49 -5.55
C MET A 1 11.74 27.13 -6.24
N ARG A 2 12.75 26.64 -6.98
CA ARG A 2 12.69 25.28 -7.56
C ARG A 2 12.87 24.30 -6.41
N SER A 3 11.81 23.59 -6.01
CA SER A 3 11.97 22.50 -5.04
C SER A 3 12.88 21.44 -5.65
N THR A 4 13.77 20.88 -4.84
CA THR A 4 14.58 19.74 -5.25
C THR A 4 13.65 18.60 -5.66
N ILE A 5 13.94 17.95 -6.78
CA ILE A 5 13.14 16.82 -7.25
C ILE A 5 13.42 15.63 -6.33
N HIS A 6 12.40 15.21 -5.58
CA HIS A 6 12.46 14.01 -4.74
C HIS A 6 11.73 12.86 -5.43
N HIS A 7 12.42 11.75 -5.64
CA HIS A 7 11.82 10.52 -6.15
C HIS A 7 11.57 9.55 -5.01
N HIS A 8 10.33 9.09 -4.87
CA HIS A 8 10.01 7.98 -3.96
C HIS A 8 9.96 6.67 -4.74
N LEU A 9 10.66 5.66 -4.23
CA LEU A 9 10.76 4.34 -4.84
C LEU A 9 10.45 3.29 -3.78
N ILE A 10 9.54 2.37 -4.10
CA ILE A 10 9.34 1.12 -3.36
C ILE A 10 9.86 0.00 -4.25
N VAL A 11 10.87 -0.72 -3.77
CA VAL A 11 11.50 -1.81 -4.48
C VAL A 11 11.60 -3.03 -3.57
N GLN A 12 11.72 -4.21 -4.19
CA GLN A 12 12.17 -5.40 -3.45
C GLN A 12 13.58 -5.17 -2.89
N HIS A 13 14.02 -6.05 -2.00
CA HIS A 13 15.36 -5.98 -1.43
C HIS A 13 16.40 -5.73 -2.52
N CYS A 14 17.14 -4.64 -2.37
CA CYS A 14 18.16 -4.19 -3.29
C CYS A 14 19.32 -3.65 -2.46
N ASP A 15 20.53 -4.00 -2.86
CA ASP A 15 21.73 -3.41 -2.30
C ASP A 15 21.77 -1.91 -2.65
N PRO A 16 21.79 -1.00 -1.66
CA PRO A 16 21.87 0.45 -1.90
C PRO A 16 22.97 0.87 -2.87
N ARG A 17 24.09 0.15 -2.89
CA ARG A 17 25.24 0.41 -3.77
C ARG A 17 24.88 0.29 -5.25
N ILE A 18 23.92 -0.58 -5.60
CA ILE A 18 23.43 -0.73 -6.97
C ILE A 18 22.74 0.56 -7.42
N ILE A 19 21.88 1.13 -6.57
CA ILE A 19 21.17 2.38 -6.87
C ILE A 19 22.15 3.53 -7.03
N SER A 20 23.13 3.63 -6.12
CA SER A 20 24.19 4.65 -6.21
C SER A 20 24.99 4.54 -7.51
N ARG A 21 25.35 3.32 -7.94
CA ARG A 21 26.10 3.09 -9.18
C ARG A 21 25.29 3.38 -10.44
N LEU A 22 23.99 3.12 -10.43
CA LEU A 22 23.10 3.40 -11.57
C LEU A 22 22.86 4.90 -11.76
N TRP A 23 23.08 5.72 -10.73
CA TRP A 23 22.94 7.16 -10.80
C TRP A 23 24.17 7.82 -11.43
N LYS A 24 24.35 7.58 -12.74
CA LYS A 24 25.59 7.83 -13.51
C LYS A 24 25.99 9.30 -13.69
N LYS A 25 25.06 10.25 -13.56
CA LYS A 25 25.31 11.64 -13.99
C LYS A 25 26.04 12.48 -12.95
N GLU A 26 25.73 12.34 -11.66
CA GLU A 26 26.33 13.14 -10.57
C GLU A 26 26.20 12.40 -9.22
N PRO A 27 27.14 11.51 -8.86
CA PRO A 27 27.09 10.75 -7.60
C PRO A 27 27.09 11.64 -6.35
N SER A 28 27.71 12.82 -6.43
CA SER A 28 27.83 13.84 -5.37
C SER A 28 26.48 14.45 -4.94
N HIS A 29 25.46 14.37 -5.79
CA HIS A 29 24.12 14.94 -5.52
C HIS A 29 23.07 13.88 -5.17
N LEU A 30 23.41 12.60 -5.20
CA LEU A 30 22.48 11.54 -4.78
C LEU A 30 22.45 11.43 -3.26
N ARG A 31 21.44 12.04 -2.64
CA ARG A 31 21.07 11.77 -1.24
C ARG A 31 19.93 10.76 -1.22
N ALA A 32 20.26 9.48 -1.05
CA ALA A 32 19.28 8.40 -0.96
C ALA A 32 19.06 8.00 0.51
N SER A 33 17.82 8.12 0.97
CA SER A 33 17.40 7.59 2.27
C SER A 33 16.73 6.24 2.08
N PHE A 34 17.20 5.23 2.80
CA PHE A 34 16.68 3.87 2.74
C PHE A 34 15.89 3.56 4.00
N HIS A 35 14.62 3.22 3.82
CA HIS A 35 13.72 2.87 4.91
C HIS A 35 13.20 1.45 4.67
N PRO A 36 13.62 0.45 5.46
CA PRO A 36 13.02 -0.88 5.37
C PRO A 36 11.55 -0.79 5.74
N LEU A 37 10.69 -1.46 4.97
CA LEU A 37 9.29 -1.63 5.33
C LEU A 37 9.19 -2.52 6.58
N ASP A 38 8.27 -2.20 7.47
CA ASP A 38 8.01 -3.01 8.64
C ASP A 38 7.41 -4.38 8.27
N GLY A 39 7.35 -5.31 9.23
CA GLY A 39 6.76 -6.63 9.00
C GLY A 39 5.22 -6.67 9.01
N SER A 40 4.54 -5.52 9.14
CA SER A 40 3.09 -5.48 9.36
C SER A 40 2.30 -5.90 8.12
N GLY A 41 2.84 -5.63 6.93
CA GLY A 41 2.14 -5.80 5.67
C GLY A 41 1.00 -4.79 5.45
N GLN A 42 0.82 -3.80 6.32
CA GLN A 42 -0.20 -2.76 6.20
C GLN A 42 0.47 -1.41 5.90
N TYR A 43 0.49 -1.02 4.63
CA TYR A 43 1.19 0.19 4.16
C TYR A 43 0.26 1.30 3.63
N LYS A 44 -1.03 1.29 3.97
CA LYS A 44 -2.01 2.31 3.54
C LYS A 44 -1.49 3.73 3.75
N LYS A 45 -1.04 4.06 4.97
CA LYS A 45 -0.52 5.39 5.31
C LYS A 45 0.71 5.78 4.49
N LEU A 46 1.60 4.81 4.24
CA LEU A 46 2.76 5.04 3.38
C LEU A 46 2.32 5.32 1.94
N ALA A 47 1.40 4.53 1.40
CA ALA A 47 0.87 4.73 0.06
C ALA A 47 0.18 6.10 -0.09
N GLU A 48 -0.62 6.50 0.89
CA GLU A 48 -1.25 7.83 0.97
C GLU A 48 -0.19 8.94 0.99
N TYR A 49 0.85 8.79 1.80
CA TYR A 49 1.96 9.73 1.87
C TYR A 49 2.67 9.89 0.52
N LEU A 50 2.99 8.79 -0.16
CA LEU A 50 3.69 8.80 -1.45
C LEU A 50 2.86 9.45 -2.57
N ILE A 51 1.54 9.26 -2.55
CA ILE A 51 0.63 9.79 -3.57
C ILE A 51 0.26 11.26 -3.31
N LYS A 52 0.49 11.78 -2.10
CA LYS A 52 0.10 13.14 -1.70
C LYS A 52 0.67 14.22 -2.62
N GLU A 53 1.96 14.13 -2.94
CA GLU A 53 2.64 15.13 -3.78
C GLU A 53 2.23 15.02 -5.25
N THR A 54 2.16 13.80 -5.76
CA THR A 54 1.73 13.57 -7.15
C THR A 54 0.26 13.88 -7.36
N SER A 55 -0.59 13.78 -6.34
CA SER A 55 -2.02 14.14 -6.41
C SER A 55 -2.28 15.61 -6.74
N LYS A 56 -1.35 16.51 -6.41
CA LYS A 56 -1.47 17.93 -6.73
C LYS A 56 -1.05 18.24 -8.16
N THR A 57 -0.03 17.55 -8.67
CA THR A 57 0.64 17.88 -9.93
C THR A 57 0.20 17.00 -11.11
N PHE A 58 -0.35 15.81 -10.89
CA PHE A 58 -0.68 14.89 -11.99
C PHE A 58 -1.75 15.42 -12.97
N ARG A 59 -2.57 16.41 -12.54
CA ARG A 59 -3.60 17.05 -13.38
C ARG A 59 -3.14 18.35 -14.03
N SER A 60 -2.04 18.96 -13.58
CA SER A 60 -1.59 20.25 -14.10
C SER A 60 -0.95 20.17 -15.48
N GLY A 61 -0.68 18.96 -15.99
CA GLY A 61 0.00 18.74 -17.27
C GLY A 61 1.52 18.97 -17.23
N GLU A 62 2.02 19.61 -16.18
CA GLU A 62 3.46 19.86 -15.93
C GLU A 62 4.19 18.64 -15.37
N SER A 63 3.46 17.63 -14.90
CA SER A 63 4.06 16.40 -14.40
C SER A 63 4.66 15.59 -15.55
N ALA A 64 5.96 15.26 -15.46
CA ALA A 64 6.65 14.39 -16.42
C ALA A 64 5.92 13.05 -16.67
N TYR A 65 5.20 12.58 -15.65
CA TYR A 65 4.30 11.44 -15.74
C TYR A 65 2.88 11.90 -15.45
N ARG A 66 1.95 11.77 -16.41
CA ARG A 66 0.50 12.04 -16.24
C ARG A 66 -0.20 11.00 -15.33
N LYS A 67 0.52 10.43 -14.37
CA LYS A 67 0.09 9.36 -13.47
C LYS A 67 0.49 9.73 -12.04
N ARG A 68 -0.32 9.31 -11.06
CA ARG A 68 -0.01 9.49 -9.64
C ARG A 68 1.14 8.60 -9.16
N PHE A 69 1.28 7.42 -9.74
CA PHE A 69 2.37 6.48 -9.49
C PHE A 69 2.62 5.65 -10.75
N CYS A 70 3.81 5.06 -10.83
CA CYS A 70 4.19 4.09 -11.85
C CYS A 70 4.46 2.76 -11.17
N GLU A 71 3.59 1.77 -11.38
CA GLU A 71 3.82 0.41 -10.88
C GLU A 71 4.77 -0.37 -11.78
N SER A 72 5.47 -1.34 -11.19
CA SER A 72 6.21 -2.33 -11.96
C SER A 72 5.22 -3.19 -12.76
N LYS A 73 5.51 -3.39 -14.05
CA LYS A 73 4.74 -4.29 -14.90
C LYS A 73 4.91 -5.77 -14.53
N ASN A 74 5.87 -6.08 -13.65
CA ASN A 74 6.16 -7.43 -13.19
C ASN A 74 5.55 -7.74 -11.81
N LEU A 75 4.62 -6.90 -11.31
CA LEU A 75 3.88 -7.17 -10.08
C LEU A 75 2.78 -8.20 -10.34
N ILE A 76 2.75 -9.26 -9.51
CA ILE A 76 1.67 -10.24 -9.54
C ILE A 76 0.50 -9.70 -8.73
N HIS A 77 -0.57 -9.28 -9.42
CA HIS A 77 -1.78 -8.81 -8.77
C HIS A 77 -2.62 -10.00 -8.29
N PRO A 78 -3.01 -10.05 -7.00
CA PRO A 78 -3.87 -11.12 -6.50
C PRO A 78 -5.25 -11.02 -7.18
N LYS A 79 -5.72 -12.13 -7.75
CA LYS A 79 -7.06 -12.19 -8.35
C LYS A 79 -8.13 -12.03 -7.25
N PRO A 80 -9.11 -11.12 -7.41
CA PRO A 80 -10.18 -10.96 -6.43
C PRO A 80 -10.98 -12.26 -6.31
N LYS A 81 -11.35 -12.63 -5.09
CA LYS A 81 -12.18 -13.80 -4.80
C LYS A 81 -13.62 -13.36 -4.56
N THR A 82 -14.51 -13.74 -5.45
CA THR A 82 -15.96 -13.48 -5.32
C THR A 82 -16.67 -14.69 -4.74
N LYS A 83 -17.52 -14.48 -3.74
CA LYS A 83 -18.34 -15.54 -3.14
C LYS A 83 -19.76 -15.02 -2.92
N LYS A 84 -20.77 -15.83 -3.27
CA LYS A 84 -22.16 -15.58 -2.88
C LYS A 84 -22.32 -15.84 -1.38
N ILE A 85 -22.79 -14.85 -0.64
CA ILE A 85 -23.13 -14.97 0.79
C ILE A 85 -24.65 -14.99 0.94
N ASN A 86 -25.16 -15.74 1.92
CA ASN A 86 -26.58 -15.67 2.27
C ASN A 86 -26.85 -14.30 2.93
N ALA A 87 -27.92 -13.62 2.52
CA ALA A 87 -28.32 -12.32 3.07
C ALA A 87 -28.47 -12.33 4.61
N GLN A 88 -28.96 -13.43 5.19
CA GLN A 88 -29.09 -13.59 6.65
C GLN A 88 -27.73 -13.61 7.38
N LYS A 89 -26.64 -13.95 6.67
CA LYS A 89 -25.28 -13.94 7.23
C LYS A 89 -24.59 -12.59 7.06
N TRP A 90 -25.17 -11.67 6.30
CA TRP A 90 -24.66 -10.31 6.17
C TRP A 90 -24.83 -9.58 7.51
N ARG A 91 -23.81 -8.81 7.89
CA ARG A 91 -23.79 -8.05 9.15
C ARG A 91 -23.42 -6.60 8.86
N SER A 92 -24.18 -5.68 9.43
CA SER A 92 -23.90 -4.24 9.33
C SER A 92 -22.54 -3.87 9.93
N ALA A 93 -22.13 -4.57 11.01
CA ALA A 93 -20.78 -4.48 11.56
C ALA A 93 -19.94 -5.69 11.08
N PRO A 94 -18.78 -5.46 10.43
CA PRO A 94 -17.94 -6.54 9.94
C PRO A 94 -17.29 -7.33 11.08
N VAL A 95 -17.21 -8.65 10.92
CA VAL A 95 -16.57 -9.54 11.90
C VAL A 95 -15.22 -10.00 11.34
N PRO A 96 -14.11 -9.86 12.09
CA PRO A 96 -12.80 -10.25 11.60
C PRO A 96 -12.67 -11.78 11.46
N LYS A 97 -11.81 -12.21 10.53
CA LYS A 97 -11.37 -13.61 10.48
C LYS A 97 -10.47 -13.92 11.67
N LYS A 98 -10.41 -15.19 12.09
CA LYS A 98 -9.50 -15.64 13.15
C LYS A 98 -8.06 -15.19 12.85
N GLY A 99 -7.43 -14.49 13.81
CA GLY A 99 -6.08 -13.94 13.66
C GLY A 99 -6.01 -12.59 12.93
N TYR A 100 -7.14 -11.93 12.72
CA TYR A 100 -7.22 -10.59 12.14
C TYR A 100 -8.01 -9.64 13.06
N ILE A 101 -7.78 -8.34 12.89
CA ILE A 101 -8.62 -7.25 13.39
C ILE A 101 -9.22 -6.48 12.21
N ILE A 102 -10.36 -5.84 12.42
CA ILE A 102 -10.91 -4.87 11.45
C ILE A 102 -10.15 -3.56 11.62
N GLU A 103 -9.70 -2.97 10.50
CA GLU A 103 -9.21 -1.60 10.49
C GLU A 103 -10.44 -0.67 10.56
N THR A 104 -10.75 -0.13 11.73
CA THR A 104 -12.04 0.56 11.98
C THR A 104 -12.25 1.79 11.11
N ASP A 105 -11.19 2.53 10.79
CA ASP A 105 -11.21 3.68 9.88
C ASP A 105 -11.37 3.29 8.40
N SER A 106 -11.37 2.00 8.07
CA SER A 106 -11.57 1.51 6.70
C SER A 106 -13.01 1.09 6.40
N VAL A 107 -13.88 1.02 7.42
CA VAL A 107 -15.24 0.52 7.26
C VAL A 107 -16.10 1.57 6.57
N GLU A 108 -16.52 1.25 5.35
CA GLU A 108 -17.45 2.05 4.56
C GLU A 108 -18.68 1.22 4.24
N THR A 109 -19.84 1.83 4.38
CA THR A 109 -21.14 1.23 4.05
C THR A 109 -21.97 2.21 3.26
N GLY A 110 -22.79 1.71 2.36
CA GLY A 110 -23.74 2.54 1.63
C GLY A 110 -24.80 1.73 0.94
N VAL A 111 -25.70 2.45 0.28
CA VAL A 111 -26.71 1.89 -0.61
C VAL A 111 -26.31 2.26 -2.03
N ASN A 112 -26.30 1.28 -2.92
CA ASN A 112 -26.08 1.55 -4.32
C ASN A 112 -27.29 2.32 -4.89
N PRO A 113 -27.12 3.53 -5.43
CA PRO A 113 -28.25 4.36 -5.86
C PRO A 113 -29.00 3.79 -7.07
N PHE A 114 -28.37 2.90 -7.85
CA PHE A 114 -28.98 2.28 -9.03
C PHE A 114 -29.66 0.95 -8.72
N THR A 115 -29.11 0.15 -7.80
CA THR A 115 -29.64 -1.19 -7.50
C THR A 115 -30.40 -1.28 -6.18
N GLY A 116 -30.31 -0.26 -5.31
CA GLY A 116 -30.88 -0.28 -3.96
C GLY A 116 -30.18 -1.26 -3.00
N LEU A 117 -29.15 -1.97 -3.45
CA LEU A 117 -28.47 -2.98 -2.62
C LEU A 117 -27.48 -2.31 -1.66
N VAL A 118 -27.49 -2.79 -0.41
CA VAL A 118 -26.48 -2.42 0.58
C VAL A 118 -25.12 -2.99 0.20
N TRP A 119 -24.08 -2.20 0.35
CA TRP A 119 -22.70 -2.61 0.17
C TRP A 119 -21.87 -2.23 1.39
N GLN A 120 -20.79 -2.98 1.60
CA GLN A 120 -19.84 -2.74 2.66
C GLN A 120 -18.42 -3.04 2.16
N ARG A 121 -17.48 -2.17 2.51
CA ARG A 121 -16.04 -2.28 2.23
C ARG A 121 -15.26 -2.10 3.53
N TYR A 122 -14.26 -2.94 3.76
CA TYR A 122 -13.35 -2.81 4.90
C TYR A 122 -12.06 -3.58 4.64
N SER A 123 -11.02 -3.22 5.40
CA SER A 123 -9.73 -3.90 5.46
C SER A 123 -9.60 -4.70 6.76
N MET A 124 -8.83 -5.79 6.69
CA MET A 124 -8.46 -6.59 7.85
C MET A 124 -6.95 -6.57 8.02
N ILE A 125 -6.47 -6.31 9.23
CA ILE A 125 -5.04 -6.36 9.58
C ILE A 125 -4.76 -7.68 10.27
N ARG A 126 -3.72 -8.38 9.85
CA ARG A 126 -3.31 -9.64 10.47
C ARG A 126 -2.65 -9.33 11.81
N ILE A 127 -3.13 -9.96 12.88
CA ILE A 127 -2.45 -9.94 14.18
C ILE A 127 -1.24 -10.86 14.03
N ALA A 128 -0.03 -10.34 14.26
CA ALA A 128 1.16 -11.19 14.28
C ALA A 128 0.93 -12.34 15.28
N PRO A 129 1.35 -13.58 14.97
CA PRO A 129 1.30 -14.64 15.97
C PRO A 129 2.12 -14.18 17.20
N PRO A 130 1.73 -14.54 18.44
CA PRO A 130 2.63 -14.37 19.58
C PRO A 130 3.98 -15.01 19.21
N ASN A 131 5.08 -14.30 19.49
CA ASN A 131 6.45 -14.72 19.17
C ASN A 131 6.57 -16.24 19.36
N LYS A 132 6.77 -16.99 18.27
CA LYS A 132 7.23 -18.37 18.43
C LYS A 132 8.59 -18.26 19.12
N PRO A 133 8.81 -18.89 20.28
CA PRO A 133 10.13 -18.88 20.91
C PRO A 133 11.13 -19.38 19.87
N ARG A 134 12.20 -18.61 19.65
CA ARG A 134 13.31 -19.03 18.79
C ARG A 134 13.75 -20.40 19.32
N LYS A 135 13.58 -21.46 18.53
CA LYS A 135 14.25 -22.73 18.83
C LYS A 135 15.74 -22.41 18.83
N ARG A 136 16.37 -22.45 20.01
CA ARG A 136 17.84 -22.48 20.12
C ARG A 136 18.24 -23.80 19.48
N THR A 137 18.71 -23.76 18.24
CA THR A 137 19.47 -24.87 17.69
C THR A 137 20.84 -24.80 18.35
N ILE A 138 21.20 -25.90 19.03
CA ILE A 138 22.52 -26.15 19.61
C ILE A 138 23.52 -26.36 18.47
#